data_AF-A0A7J5ZMZ3-F1
#
_entry.id   AF-A0A7J5ZMZ3-F1
#
_cell.length_a   1.000
_cell.length_b   1.000
_cell.length_c   1.000
_cell.angle_alpha   90.00
_cell.angle_beta   90.00
_cell.angle_gamma   90.00
#
_symmetry.space_group_name_H-M   'P 1'
#
loop_
_entity.id
_entity.type
_entity.pdbx_description
1 polymer ?
#
loop_
_entity_poly.entity_id
_entity_poly.type
_entity_poly.pdbx_seq_one_letter_code
_entity_poly.pdbx_strand_id
1 'polypeptide(L)'
;MAVAEGKAVYWLGKDTLRVSAALFTENRRRLCVALKARDTLQPKSVVVLQGGEQKQRYCTDTDVVFRQESFFHWTFGVIEADCYGAIDVDSGRSILFVPKLPESYATWMGKIHPPEHFKEKYAVDEVHYTSDIAEILTKTKPSVLLTLRGLNTDSGSISREASL
;
A
#
# COMPACT_ATOMS: atom_id res chain seq x y z
N MET A 1 -24.01 18.16 10.72
CA MET A 1 -23.38 16.82 10.82
C MET A 1 -21.94 17.03 11.24
N ALA A 2 -21.59 16.62 12.46
CA ALA A 2 -20.24 16.80 12.99
C ALA A 2 -19.27 15.94 12.16
N VAL A 3 -18.31 16.59 11.50
CA VAL A 3 -17.13 15.92 10.96
C VAL A 3 -16.36 15.43 12.17
N ALA A 4 -16.14 14.13 12.28
CA ALA A 4 -15.28 13.57 13.31
C ALA A 4 -13.86 14.13 13.11
N GLU A 5 -13.51 15.16 13.89
CA GLU A 5 -12.14 15.64 14.03
C GLU A 5 -11.27 14.47 14.52
N GLY A 6 -10.21 14.15 13.77
CA GLY A 6 -9.21 13.16 14.19
C GLY A 6 -9.14 11.85 13.40
N LYS A 7 -9.87 11.69 12.28
CA LYS A 7 -9.70 10.51 11.40
C LYS A 7 -8.84 10.85 10.18
N ALA A 8 -7.93 9.95 9.84
CA ALA A 8 -7.15 9.98 8.61
C ALA A 8 -8.09 10.09 7.39
N VAL A 9 -7.98 11.19 6.65
CA VAL A 9 -8.89 11.55 5.54
C VAL A 9 -8.07 12.11 4.39
N TYR A 10 -8.35 11.63 3.18
CA TYR A 10 -7.92 12.25 1.94
C TYR A 10 -8.90 13.37 1.55
N TRP A 11 -8.39 14.59 1.38
CA TRP A 11 -9.18 15.76 1.03
C TRP A 11 -8.33 16.80 0.31
N LEU A 12 -8.88 17.37 -0.78
CA LEU A 12 -8.21 18.40 -1.60
C LEU A 12 -8.74 19.82 -1.31
N GLY A 13 -9.39 20.03 -0.16
CA GLY A 13 -9.94 21.32 0.25
C GLY A 13 -11.29 21.66 -0.40
N LYS A 14 -11.83 22.85 -0.08
CA LYS A 14 -13.11 23.37 -0.60
C LYS A 14 -14.25 22.35 -0.44
N ASP A 15 -15.12 22.26 -1.44
CA ASP A 15 -16.25 21.34 -1.48
C ASP A 15 -15.88 19.96 -2.06
N THR A 16 -14.59 19.61 -2.10
CA THR A 16 -14.19 18.27 -2.55
C THR A 16 -14.56 17.21 -1.52
N LEU A 17 -14.87 16.00 -1.99
CA LEU A 17 -15.25 14.90 -1.15
C LEU A 17 -14.12 14.53 -0.17
N ARG A 18 -14.48 14.36 1.10
CA ARG A 18 -13.60 13.83 2.13
C ARG A 18 -13.69 12.31 2.12
N VAL A 19 -12.60 11.64 1.77
CA VAL A 19 -12.54 10.18 1.72
C VAL A 19 -11.79 9.67 2.93
N SER A 20 -12.49 8.98 3.83
CA SER A 20 -11.89 8.41 5.06
C SER A 20 -11.00 7.22 4.76
N ALA A 21 -9.84 7.14 5.42
CA ALA A 21 -8.95 5.96 5.35
C ALA A 21 -9.61 4.68 5.89
N ALA A 22 -10.71 4.81 6.64
CA ALA A 22 -11.53 3.69 7.06
C ALA A 22 -12.09 2.86 5.88
N LEU A 23 -12.26 3.48 4.69
CA LEU A 23 -12.63 2.77 3.47
C LEU A 23 -11.63 1.66 3.15
N PHE A 24 -10.34 1.96 3.18
CA PHE A 24 -9.27 1.01 2.87
C PHE A 24 -9.09 -0.01 4.00
N THR A 25 -9.28 0.41 5.25
CA THR A 25 -9.30 -0.51 6.41
C THR A 25 -10.38 -1.57 6.26
N GLU A 26 -11.59 -1.17 5.87
CA GLU A 26 -12.70 -2.09 5.62
C GLU A 26 -12.42 -3.02 4.44
N ASN A 27 -11.78 -2.54 3.38
CA ASN A 27 -11.37 -3.38 2.26
C ASN A 27 -10.37 -4.48 2.68
N ARG A 28 -9.34 -4.13 3.46
CA ARG A 28 -8.39 -5.13 4.02
C ARG A 28 -9.12 -6.17 4.87
N ARG A 29 -10.05 -5.73 5.71
CA ARG A 29 -10.88 -6.63 6.54
C ARG A 29 -11.68 -7.60 5.66
N ARG A 30 -12.37 -7.09 4.63
CA ARG A 30 -13.15 -7.90 3.68
C ARG A 30 -12.27 -8.90 2.91
N LEU A 31 -11.08 -8.48 2.50
CA LEU A 31 -10.11 -9.35 1.85
C LEU A 31 -9.70 -10.51 2.78
N CYS A 32 -9.34 -10.21 4.03
CA CYS A 32 -8.97 -11.25 5.01
C CYS A 32 -10.12 -12.23 5.26
N VAL A 33 -11.36 -11.73 5.40
CA VAL A 33 -12.56 -12.58 5.54
C VAL A 33 -12.73 -13.49 4.33
N ALA A 34 -12.61 -12.97 3.12
CA ALA A 34 -12.74 -13.75 1.90
C ALA A 34 -11.63 -14.81 1.75
N LEU A 35 -10.40 -14.49 2.14
CA LEU A 35 -9.28 -15.43 2.13
C LEU A 35 -9.48 -16.55 3.16
N LYS A 36 -9.91 -16.23 4.38
CA LYS A 36 -10.18 -17.21 5.44
C LYS A 36 -11.31 -18.18 5.11
N ALA A 37 -12.23 -17.79 4.23
CA ALA A 37 -13.29 -18.67 3.74
C ALA A 37 -12.81 -19.71 2.72
N ARG A 38 -11.52 -19.71 2.33
CA ARG A 38 -10.96 -20.69 1.38
C ARG A 38 -10.30 -21.84 2.13
N ASP A 39 -10.72 -23.07 1.83
CA ASP A 39 -10.16 -24.29 2.44
C ASP A 39 -8.67 -24.50 2.12
N THR A 40 -8.17 -23.87 1.05
CA THR A 40 -6.77 -23.95 0.63
C THR A 40 -5.86 -22.96 1.33
N LEU A 41 -6.39 -22.05 2.17
CA LEU A 41 -5.58 -21.04 2.85
C LEU A 41 -4.71 -21.71 3.92
N GLN A 42 -3.41 -21.46 3.86
CA GLN A 42 -2.48 -21.91 4.91
C GLN A 42 -2.55 -20.93 6.10
N PRO A 43 -2.52 -21.41 7.37
CA PRO A 43 -2.39 -20.54 8.54
C PRO A 43 -1.12 -19.69 8.43
N LYS A 44 -1.10 -18.47 8.98
CA LYS A 44 0.03 -17.52 8.87
C LYS A 44 0.36 -17.12 7.44
N SER A 45 -0.65 -17.05 6.57
CA SER A 45 -0.50 -16.47 5.24
C SER A 45 -0.36 -14.95 5.34
N VAL A 46 0.53 -14.37 4.54
CA VAL A 46 0.69 -12.91 4.43
C VAL A 46 0.46 -12.49 2.99
N VAL A 47 -0.50 -11.59 2.76
CA VAL A 47 -0.67 -10.94 1.47
C VAL A 47 0.46 -9.94 1.28
N VAL A 48 1.07 -9.92 0.10
CA VAL A 48 2.11 -8.94 -0.26
C VAL A 48 1.76 -8.31 -1.61
N LEU A 49 1.61 -7.00 -1.62
CA LEU A 49 1.32 -6.19 -2.80
C LEU A 49 2.43 -5.18 -3.02
N GLN A 50 2.82 -5.02 -4.29
CA GLN A 50 3.73 -3.97 -4.73
C GLN A 50 2.92 -2.82 -5.34
N GLY A 51 3.19 -1.61 -4.88
CA GLY A 51 2.60 -0.39 -5.45
C GLY A 51 3.22 -0.05 -6.81
N GLY A 52 2.68 1.00 -7.43
CA GLY A 52 3.24 1.58 -8.64
C GLY A 52 4.58 2.26 -8.36
N GLU A 53 5.46 2.22 -9.35
CA GLU A 53 6.76 2.91 -9.36
C GLU A 53 6.66 4.19 -10.20
N GLN A 54 7.42 5.22 -9.85
CA GLN A 54 7.53 6.44 -10.66
C GLN A 54 8.18 6.10 -12.01
N LYS A 55 7.65 6.67 -13.11
CA LYS A 55 8.14 6.39 -14.46
C LYS A 55 8.44 7.67 -15.22
N GLN A 56 9.46 7.61 -16.07
CA GLN A 56 9.80 8.66 -17.01
C GLN A 56 9.30 8.36 -18.42
N ARG A 57 9.19 9.41 -19.23
CA ARG A 57 8.86 9.32 -20.65
C ARG A 57 10.07 8.79 -21.43
N TYR A 58 9.96 7.57 -21.93
CA TYR A 58 10.98 6.90 -22.74
C TYR A 58 12.36 6.92 -22.04
N CYS A 59 13.39 7.48 -22.69
CA CYS A 59 14.75 7.61 -22.17
C CYS A 59 15.07 9.01 -21.60
N THR A 60 14.05 9.85 -21.39
CA THR A 60 14.22 11.20 -20.82
C THR A 60 14.08 11.19 -19.31
N ASP A 61 14.43 12.31 -18.66
CA ASP A 61 14.18 12.59 -17.25
C ASP A 61 12.79 13.21 -16.99
N THR A 62 11.93 13.27 -18.00
CA THR A 62 10.58 13.84 -17.86
C THR A 62 9.66 12.85 -17.18
N ASP A 63 9.31 13.12 -15.92
CA ASP A 63 8.37 12.31 -15.15
C ASP A 63 6.95 12.29 -15.75
N VAL A 64 6.34 11.11 -15.74
CA VAL A 64 4.90 10.94 -15.94
C VAL A 64 4.20 11.15 -14.60
N VAL A 65 3.09 11.87 -14.60
CA VAL A 65 2.29 12.07 -13.37
C VAL A 65 1.89 10.71 -12.81
N PHE A 66 2.29 10.45 -11.56
CA PHE A 66 2.06 9.18 -10.91
C PHE A 66 0.57 8.94 -10.66
N ARG A 67 0.12 7.72 -10.97
CA ARG A 67 -1.17 7.18 -10.55
C ARG A 67 -0.97 5.76 -10.05
N GLN A 68 -1.45 5.50 -8.85
CA GLN A 68 -1.25 4.25 -8.13
C GLN A 68 -1.79 3.01 -8.87
N GLU A 69 -1.20 1.84 -8.64
CA GLU A 69 -1.76 0.56 -9.07
C GLU A 69 -3.13 0.33 -8.39
N SER A 70 -4.11 -0.19 -9.13
CA SER A 70 -5.51 -0.22 -8.69
C SER A 70 -5.76 -1.16 -7.49
N PHE A 71 -5.16 -2.34 -7.45
CA PHE A 71 -5.32 -3.26 -6.32
C PHE A 71 -4.61 -2.72 -5.07
N PHE A 72 -3.44 -2.12 -5.22
CA PHE A 72 -2.73 -1.44 -4.14
C PHE A 72 -3.54 -0.26 -3.59
N HIS A 73 -4.09 0.58 -4.47
CA HIS A 73 -4.95 1.68 -4.08
C HIS A 73 -6.21 1.20 -3.36
N TRP A 74 -6.89 0.17 -3.87
CA TRP A 74 -8.07 -0.42 -3.22
C TRP A 74 -7.77 -0.92 -1.80
N THR A 75 -6.55 -1.41 -1.58
CA THR A 75 -6.12 -2.01 -0.32
C THR A 75 -5.63 -0.98 0.71
N PHE A 76 -4.88 0.04 0.26
CA PHE A 76 -4.16 0.95 1.17
C PHE A 76 -4.48 2.44 0.97
N GLY A 77 -5.00 2.85 -0.20
CA GLY A 77 -5.27 4.26 -0.48
C GLY A 77 -4.03 5.16 -0.63
N VAL A 78 -2.84 4.55 -0.71
CA VAL A 78 -1.54 5.23 -0.78
C VAL A 78 -1.36 5.95 -2.11
N ILE A 79 -0.86 7.19 -2.04
CA ILE A 79 -0.63 8.04 -3.22
C ILE A 79 0.85 8.21 -3.58
N GLU A 80 1.78 7.82 -2.69
CA GLU A 80 3.20 7.79 -3.00
C GLU A 80 3.57 6.59 -3.88
N ALA A 81 4.58 6.78 -4.72
CA ALA A 81 5.19 5.72 -5.52
C ALA A 81 6.14 4.86 -4.68
N ASP A 82 6.59 3.75 -5.28
CA ASP A 82 7.69 2.91 -4.77
C ASP A 82 7.43 2.34 -3.37
N CYS A 83 6.16 2.09 -3.06
CA CYS A 83 5.71 1.51 -1.79
C CYS A 83 5.35 0.03 -1.95
N TYR A 84 5.41 -0.70 -0.84
CA TYR A 84 4.86 -2.05 -0.73
C TYR A 84 3.88 -2.11 0.43
N GLY A 85 3.04 -3.14 0.46
CA GLY A 85 2.05 -3.32 1.50
C GLY A 85 1.88 -4.80 1.80
N ALA A 86 1.81 -5.12 3.08
CA ALA A 86 1.57 -6.47 3.56
C ALA A 86 0.37 -6.53 4.49
N ILE A 87 -0.32 -7.67 4.50
CA ILE A 87 -1.44 -7.94 5.40
C ILE A 87 -1.28 -9.35 5.97
N ASP A 88 -1.15 -9.45 7.28
CA ASP A 88 -1.26 -10.72 7.98
C ASP A 88 -2.73 -11.16 7.96
N VAL A 89 -3.03 -12.27 7.28
CA VAL A 89 -4.42 -12.68 7.03
C VAL A 89 -5.12 -13.03 8.34
N ASP A 90 -4.42 -13.67 9.28
CA ASP A 90 -4.99 -14.19 10.53
C ASP A 90 -5.43 -13.07 11.47
N SER A 91 -4.58 -12.07 11.68
CA SER A 91 -4.86 -10.91 12.55
C SER A 91 -5.54 -9.75 11.83
N GLY A 92 -5.40 -9.65 10.51
CA GLY A 92 -5.78 -8.47 9.73
C GLY A 92 -4.79 -7.30 9.85
N ARG A 93 -3.65 -7.50 10.54
CA ARG A 93 -2.62 -6.48 10.75
C ARG A 93 -2.01 -6.07 9.40
N SER A 94 -1.97 -4.76 9.17
CA SER A 94 -1.53 -4.11 7.95
C SER A 94 -0.20 -3.39 8.13
N ILE A 95 0.73 -3.63 7.21
CA ILE A 95 2.09 -3.08 7.21
C ILE A 95 2.28 -2.33 5.90
N LEU A 96 2.72 -1.07 5.96
CA LEU A 96 3.11 -0.29 4.79
C LEU A 96 4.64 -0.16 4.76
N PHE A 97 5.23 -0.31 3.58
CA PHE A 97 6.65 -0.09 3.37
C PHE A 97 6.82 1.13 2.46
N VAL A 98 7.51 2.15 2.94
CA VAL A 98 7.74 3.42 2.24
C VAL A 98 9.21 3.56 1.83
N PRO A 99 9.54 4.27 0.74
CA PRO A 99 10.93 4.43 0.33
C PRO A 99 11.74 5.20 1.38
N LYS A 100 12.98 4.76 1.63
CA LYS A 100 13.95 5.53 2.41
C LYS A 100 14.59 6.58 1.50
N LEU A 101 14.17 7.83 1.64
CA LEU A 101 14.55 8.91 0.74
C LEU A 101 15.91 9.54 1.14
N PRO A 102 16.76 9.93 0.17
CA PRO A 102 18.01 10.63 0.43
C PRO A 102 17.76 12.07 0.90
N GLU A 103 18.74 12.68 1.57
CA GLU A 103 18.64 14.06 2.08
C GLU A 103 18.32 15.07 0.97
N SER A 104 18.88 14.88 -0.23
CA SER A 104 18.63 15.73 -1.40
C SER A 104 17.14 15.81 -1.78
N TYR A 105 16.33 14.80 -1.43
CA TYR A 105 14.88 14.82 -1.66
C TYR A 105 14.22 16.05 -1.02
N ALA A 106 14.70 16.46 0.16
CA ALA A 106 14.19 17.64 0.88
C ALA A 106 14.30 18.94 0.06
N THR A 107 15.33 19.03 -0.78
CA THR A 107 15.59 20.20 -1.63
C THR A 107 14.71 20.23 -2.87
N TRP A 108 14.46 19.07 -3.49
CA TRP A 108 13.80 18.99 -4.81
C TRP A 108 12.32 18.66 -4.76
N MET A 109 11.94 17.73 -3.87
CA MET A 109 10.63 17.08 -3.89
C MET A 109 9.76 17.47 -2.68
N GLY A 110 10.39 17.99 -1.62
CA GLY A 110 9.73 18.49 -0.43
C GLY A 110 10.04 17.67 0.82
N LYS A 111 9.26 17.89 1.88
CA LYS A 111 9.57 17.36 3.22
C LYS A 111 9.71 15.83 3.22
N ILE A 112 10.80 15.34 3.80
CA ILE A 112 10.97 13.92 4.12
C ILE A 112 10.18 13.62 5.38
N HIS A 113 9.13 12.81 5.25
CA HIS A 113 8.25 12.43 6.35
C HIS A 113 8.77 11.16 7.05
N PRO A 114 8.70 11.07 8.40
CA PRO A 114 9.04 9.86 9.13
C PRO A 114 7.96 8.77 8.94
N PRO A 115 8.25 7.49 9.18
CA PRO A 115 7.28 6.39 9.10
C PRO A 115 5.97 6.64 9.87
N GLU A 116 6.05 7.25 11.05
CA GLU A 116 4.91 7.59 11.90
C GLU A 116 3.91 8.51 11.19
N HIS A 117 4.38 9.43 10.34
CA HIS A 117 3.50 10.28 9.54
C HIS A 117 2.62 9.45 8.60
N PHE A 118 3.20 8.47 7.91
CA PHE A 118 2.46 7.60 7.00
C PHE A 118 1.52 6.65 7.74
N LYS A 119 1.92 6.23 8.94
CA LYS A 119 1.08 5.40 9.82
C LYS A 119 -0.22 6.12 10.15
N GLU A 120 -0.12 7.37 10.60
CA GLU A 120 -1.26 8.23 10.88
C GLU A 120 -2.05 8.57 9.62
N LYS A 121 -1.36 8.94 8.53
CA LYS A 121 -1.97 9.34 7.25
C LYS A 121 -2.83 8.23 6.63
N TYR A 122 -2.40 6.97 6.72
CA TYR A 122 -3.06 5.83 6.07
C TYR A 122 -3.83 4.92 7.02
N ALA A 123 -3.82 5.21 8.32
CA ALA A 123 -4.44 4.38 9.35
C ALA A 123 -4.06 2.90 9.18
N VAL A 124 -2.75 2.64 9.08
CA VAL A 124 -2.16 1.30 9.05
C VAL A 124 -1.53 0.98 10.41
N ASP A 125 -1.26 -0.30 10.68
CA ASP A 125 -0.77 -0.73 12.00
C ASP A 125 0.73 -0.48 12.15
N GLU A 126 1.49 -0.66 11.07
CA GLU A 126 2.95 -0.52 11.04
C GLU A 126 3.42 0.14 9.74
N VAL A 127 4.53 0.88 9.84
CA VAL A 127 5.24 1.44 8.69
C VAL A 127 6.73 1.15 8.85
N HIS A 128 7.34 0.61 7.80
CA HIS A 128 8.79 0.34 7.72
C HIS A 128 9.35 0.87 6.40
N TYR A 129 10.67 0.82 6.22
CA TYR A 129 11.26 1.16 4.93
C TYR A 129 11.22 -0.02 3.96
N THR A 130 11.14 0.27 2.66
CA THR A 130 11.19 -0.76 1.61
C THR A 130 12.48 -1.56 1.60
N SER A 131 13.60 -0.97 2.04
CA SER A 131 14.88 -1.69 2.22
C SER A 131 14.80 -2.82 3.23
N ASP A 132 13.84 -2.75 4.16
CA ASP A 132 13.76 -3.65 5.31
C ASP A 132 12.68 -4.72 5.12
N ILE A 133 12.00 -4.75 3.94
CA ILE A 133 10.85 -5.61 3.70
C ILE A 133 11.14 -7.09 3.94
N ALA A 134 12.25 -7.59 3.43
CA ALA A 134 12.64 -8.99 3.60
C ALA A 134 12.90 -9.34 5.07
N GLU A 135 13.55 -8.44 5.82
CA GLU A 135 13.82 -8.61 7.25
C GLU A 135 12.51 -8.62 8.05
N ILE A 136 11.63 -7.66 7.80
CA ILE A 136 10.35 -7.54 8.51
C ILE A 136 9.44 -8.74 8.20
N LEU A 137 9.32 -9.15 6.93
CA LEU A 137 8.54 -10.34 6.56
C LEU A 137 9.16 -11.62 7.14
N THR A 138 10.48 -11.73 7.24
CA THR A 138 11.10 -12.90 7.89
C THR A 138 10.76 -12.95 9.38
N LYS A 139 10.73 -11.80 10.07
CA LYS A 139 10.36 -11.70 11.49
C LYS A 139 8.90 -12.11 11.75
N THR A 140 7.98 -11.91 10.80
CA THR A 140 6.60 -12.36 10.94
C THR A 140 6.43 -13.88 10.81
N LYS A 141 7.46 -14.59 10.32
CA LYS A 141 7.48 -16.05 10.12
C LYS A 141 6.23 -16.56 9.36
N PRO A 142 5.95 -16.02 8.16
CA PRO A 142 4.82 -16.44 7.37
C PRO A 142 5.01 -17.88 6.89
N SER A 143 3.91 -18.62 6.76
CA SER A 143 3.95 -19.94 6.10
C SER A 143 4.06 -19.77 4.58
N VAL A 144 3.38 -18.76 4.03
CA VAL A 144 3.32 -18.47 2.60
C VAL A 144 3.08 -16.98 2.37
N LEU A 145 3.69 -16.46 1.31
CA LEU A 145 3.40 -15.12 0.78
C LEU A 145 2.38 -15.25 -0.35
N LEU A 146 1.26 -14.54 -0.23
CA LEU A 146 0.22 -14.48 -1.26
C LEU A 146 0.47 -13.24 -2.13
N THR A 147 1.03 -13.45 -3.32
CA THR A 147 1.28 -12.39 -4.32
C THR A 147 0.14 -12.27 -5.33
N LEU A 148 0.01 -11.10 -5.95
CA LEU A 148 -1.03 -10.82 -6.93
C LEU A 148 -0.62 -11.23 -8.35
N ARG A 149 -1.22 -12.32 -8.85
CA ARG A 149 -1.08 -12.76 -10.24
C ARG A 149 -2.43 -13.15 -10.83
N GLY A 150 -2.85 -12.48 -11.89
CA GLY A 150 -4.11 -12.80 -12.58
C GLY A 150 -4.22 -12.15 -13.95
N LEU A 151 -5.04 -12.76 -14.82
CA LEU A 151 -5.38 -12.22 -16.13
C LEU A 151 -6.51 -11.20 -16.01
N ASN A 152 -6.25 -9.97 -16.46
CA ASN A 152 -7.31 -9.00 -16.71
C ASN A 152 -8.00 -9.36 -18.03
N THR A 153 -9.30 -9.65 -17.98
CA THR A 153 -10.06 -10.18 -19.13
C THR A 153 -10.35 -9.15 -20.22
N ASP A 154 -10.30 -7.85 -19.91
CA ASP A 154 -10.58 -6.79 -20.88
C ASP A 154 -9.33 -6.45 -21.70
N SER A 155 -8.17 -6.38 -21.04
CA SER A 155 -6.89 -6.01 -21.67
C SER A 155 -6.04 -7.20 -22.10
N GLY A 156 -6.32 -8.40 -21.60
CA GLY A 156 -5.48 -9.59 -21.79
C GLY A 156 -4.15 -9.54 -21.04
N SER A 157 -3.93 -8.52 -20.20
CA SER A 157 -2.67 -8.34 -19.45
C SER A 157 -2.66 -9.13 -18.14
N ILE A 158 -1.48 -9.63 -17.76
CA ILE A 158 -1.25 -10.27 -16.45
C ILE A 158 -0.84 -9.22 -15.43
N SER A 159 -1.43 -9.25 -14.23
CA SER A 159 -1.01 -8.39 -13.12
C SER A 159 0.44 -8.67 -12.71
N ARG A 160 1.18 -7.62 -12.38
CA ARG A 160 2.56 -7.74 -11.90
C ARG A 160 2.56 -8.29 -10.47
N GLU A 161 3.32 -9.36 -10.26
CA GLU A 161 3.58 -9.90 -8.92
C GLU A 161 4.58 -9.02 -8.16
N ALA A 162 4.45 -9.00 -6.84
CA ALA A 162 5.39 -8.30 -5.97
C ALA A 162 6.79 -8.90 -6.12
N SER A 163 7.74 -8.05 -6.51
CA SER A 163 9.16 -8.39 -6.59
C SER A 163 9.83 -7.93 -5.30
N LEU A 164 10.28 -8.88 -4.46
CA LEU A 164 10.88 -8.65 -3.15
C LEU A 164 12.41 -8.76 -3.21
#